data_AF-A0A6H9YBE0-F1
#
_entry.id   AF-A0A6H9YBE0-F1
#
_cell.length_a   1.000
_cell.length_b   1.000
_cell.length_c   1.000
_cell.angle_alpha   90.00
_cell.angle_beta   90.00
_cell.angle_gamma   90.00
#
_symmetry.space_group_name_H-M   'P 1'
#
loop_
_entity.id
_entity.type
_entity.pdbx_description
1 polymer ?
#
loop_
_entity_poly.entity_id
_entity_poly.type
_entity_poly.pdbx_seq_one_letter_code
_entity_poly.pdbx_strand_id
1 'polypeptide(L)'
;MNTPLALAVAACSAALLFGCAAGTGGKDYTREQARTVQEVQMGVVESVREVNIEGTKTPIGAGAGAVVGGVAGSTVGGGKGSVVGAAVGAVLGGLGGAAAEEGLTRQKGVEITVKLDSGRLIAITQAADESFQVGDRVRILSGGGTTRVSH
;
A
#
# COMPACT_ATOMS: atom_id res chain seq x y z
N MET A 1 17.54 23.83 -25.32
CA MET A 1 17.18 23.52 -23.92
C MET A 1 18.28 22.65 -23.35
N ASN A 2 18.95 23.12 -22.30
CA ASN A 2 20.15 22.45 -21.79
C ASN A 2 19.74 21.10 -21.17
N THR A 3 20.32 20.00 -21.65
CA THR A 3 20.09 18.63 -21.18
C THR A 3 20.01 18.45 -19.66
N PRO A 4 20.82 19.13 -18.81
CA PRO A 4 20.67 19.00 -17.36
C PRO A 4 19.38 19.64 -16.82
N LEU A 5 18.88 20.71 -17.46
CA LEU A 5 17.67 21.40 -17.03
C LEU A 5 16.41 20.61 -17.41
N ALA A 6 16.43 19.90 -18.54
CA ALA A 6 15.36 18.99 -18.94
C ALA A 6 15.27 17.74 -18.04
N LEU A 7 16.41 17.17 -17.64
CA LEU A 7 16.49 16.06 -16.68
C LEU A 7 15.99 16.47 -15.28
N ALA A 8 16.33 17.68 -14.82
CA ALA A 8 15.87 18.19 -13.53
C ALA A 8 14.35 18.44 -13.49
N VAL A 9 13.78 19.02 -14.57
CA VAL A 9 12.33 19.25 -14.68
C VAL A 9 11.57 17.94 -14.77
N ALA A 10 12.08 16.94 -15.51
CA ALA A 10 11.49 15.60 -15.57
C ALA A 10 11.52 14.88 -14.20
N ALA A 11 12.62 14.98 -13.45
CA ALA A 11 12.74 14.40 -12.11
C ALA A 11 11.77 15.04 -11.10
N CYS A 12 11.64 16.37 -11.10
CA CYS A 12 10.64 17.07 -10.27
C CYS A 12 9.20 16.72 -10.65
N SER A 13 8.93 16.49 -11.94
CA SER A 13 7.58 16.14 -12.42
C SER A 13 7.20 14.71 -12.03
N ALA A 14 8.16 13.77 -12.03
CA ALA A 14 7.96 12.40 -11.58
C ALA A 14 7.68 12.32 -10.07
N ALA A 15 8.24 13.23 -9.26
CA ALA A 15 7.97 13.31 -7.83
C ALA A 15 6.56 13.81 -7.49
N LEU A 16 5.82 14.39 -8.44
CA LEU A 16 4.43 14.82 -8.23
C LEU A 16 3.41 13.71 -8.52
N LEU A 17 3.85 12.57 -9.06
CA LEU A 17 3.01 11.42 -9.38
C LEU A 17 2.98 10.33 -8.30
N PHE A 18 3.57 10.57 -7.12
CA PHE A 18 3.36 9.72 -5.95
C PHE A 18 1.90 9.85 -5.52
N GLY A 19 1.04 9.06 -6.17
CA GLY A 19 -0.35 8.90 -5.79
C GLY A 19 -0.42 8.56 -4.30
N CYS A 20 -1.33 9.20 -3.59
CA CYS A 20 -1.57 8.90 -2.19
C CYS A 20 -1.81 7.39 -2.04
N ALA A 21 -0.91 6.71 -1.34
CA ALA A 21 -1.10 5.30 -1.01
C ALA A 21 -2.43 5.15 -0.26
N ALA A 22 -3.26 4.19 -0.67
CA ALA A 22 -4.43 3.82 0.09
C ALA A 22 -3.95 3.15 1.39
N GLY A 23 -4.33 3.72 2.53
CA GLY A 23 -3.96 3.17 3.83
C GLY A 23 -4.92 2.07 4.29
N THR A 24 -4.46 1.26 5.24
CA THR A 24 -5.25 0.20 5.89
C THR A 24 -5.41 0.47 7.39
N GLY A 25 -5.36 1.75 7.79
CA GLY A 25 -5.51 2.20 9.17
C GLY A 25 -6.96 2.42 9.58
N GLY A 26 -7.18 2.60 10.89
CA GLY A 26 -8.52 2.84 11.45
C GLY A 26 -9.16 4.14 10.96
N LYS A 27 -8.34 5.10 10.51
CA LYS A 27 -8.78 6.40 9.98
C LYS A 27 -9.00 6.44 8.46
N ASP A 28 -8.70 5.35 7.74
CA ASP A 28 -8.74 5.34 6.28
C ASP A 28 -10.11 4.84 5.79
N TYR A 29 -10.84 5.68 5.03
CA TYR A 29 -12.16 5.38 4.49
C TYR A 29 -12.16 5.56 2.98
N THR A 30 -12.74 4.60 2.26
CA THR A 30 -12.96 4.77 0.81
C THR A 30 -14.12 5.74 0.57
N ARG A 31 -14.21 6.29 -0.64
CA ARG A 31 -15.31 7.21 -1.01
C ARG A 31 -16.68 6.52 -0.91
N GLU A 32 -16.72 5.22 -1.18
CA GLU A 32 -17.92 4.39 -1.17
C GLU A 32 -18.39 4.10 0.26
N GLN A 33 -17.49 4.16 1.24
CA GLN A 33 -17.81 3.99 2.65
C GLN A 33 -18.31 5.28 3.30
N ALA A 34 -18.00 6.43 2.71
CA ALA A 34 -18.41 7.72 3.24
C ALA A 34 -19.94 7.82 3.28
N ARG A 35 -20.48 8.26 4.43
CA ARG A 35 -21.92 8.44 4.68
C ARG A 35 -22.75 7.16 4.60
N THR A 36 -22.13 6.00 4.75
CA THR A 36 -22.84 4.72 4.90
C THR A 36 -23.04 4.38 6.37
N VAL A 37 -24.10 3.61 6.67
CA VAL A 37 -24.33 3.10 8.04
C VAL A 37 -23.29 2.01 8.34
N GLN A 38 -22.75 2.04 9.55
CA GLN A 38 -21.86 1.00 10.07
C GLN A 38 -22.47 0.38 11.33
N GLU A 39 -22.33 -0.94 11.47
CA GLU A 39 -22.62 -1.63 12.71
C GLU A 39 -21.51 -1.35 13.71
N VAL A 40 -21.89 -1.03 14.95
CA VAL A 40 -20.96 -0.68 16.03
C VAL A 40 -21.08 -1.72 17.14
N GLN A 41 -19.96 -2.35 17.49
CA GLN A 41 -19.87 -3.30 18.61
C GLN A 41 -18.84 -2.80 19.61
N MET A 42 -19.26 -2.58 20.85
CA MET A 42 -18.38 -2.12 21.92
C MET A 42 -17.64 -3.29 22.57
N GLY A 43 -16.41 -3.05 23.01
CA GLY A 43 -15.60 -4.03 23.70
C GLY A 43 -14.36 -3.44 24.38
N VAL A 44 -13.53 -4.33 24.91
CA VAL A 44 -12.27 -3.98 25.57
C VAL A 44 -11.12 -4.73 24.91
N VAL A 45 -10.00 -4.06 24.70
CA VAL A 45 -8.80 -4.68 24.14
C VAL A 45 -8.23 -5.71 25.13
N GLU A 46 -8.11 -6.96 24.69
CA GLU A 46 -7.55 -8.06 25.45
C GLU A 46 -6.06 -8.27 25.17
N SER A 47 -5.64 -8.11 23.90
CA SER A 47 -4.24 -8.20 23.51
C SER A 47 -3.94 -7.39 22.25
N VAL A 48 -2.71 -6.88 22.15
CA VAL A 48 -2.19 -6.19 20.97
C VAL A 48 -0.86 -6.83 20.57
N ARG A 49 -0.70 -7.17 19.30
CA ARG A 49 0.55 -7.73 18.74
C ARG A 49 1.00 -6.95 17.53
N GLU A 50 2.28 -6.61 17.45
CA GLU A 50 2.86 -6.04 16.23
C GLU A 50 2.91 -7.07 15.11
N VAL A 51 2.51 -6.66 13.90
CA VAL A 51 2.53 -7.48 12.69
C VAL A 51 3.02 -6.65 11.50
N ASN A 52 3.39 -7.33 10.41
CA ASN A 52 3.71 -6.67 9.15
C ASN A 52 2.55 -6.86 8.17
N ILE A 53 2.05 -5.76 7.61
CA ILE A 53 1.05 -5.77 6.56
C ILE A 53 1.80 -5.76 5.23
N GLU A 54 1.50 -6.73 4.37
CA GLU A 54 2.11 -6.80 3.04
C GLU A 54 1.83 -5.54 2.24
N GLY A 55 2.80 -5.14 1.43
CA GLY A 55 2.62 -4.03 0.51
C GLY A 55 1.65 -4.35 -0.61
N THR A 56 1.17 -3.30 -1.24
CA THR A 56 0.33 -3.33 -2.41
C THR A 56 1.04 -3.99 -3.58
N LYS A 57 0.32 -4.86 -4.28
CA LYS A 57 0.76 -5.52 -5.51
C LYS A 57 -0.10 -5.05 -6.67
N THR A 58 0.08 -3.81 -7.14
CA THR A 58 -0.62 -3.37 -8.36
C THR A 58 0.21 -3.64 -9.62
N PRO A 59 -0.42 -3.62 -10.82
CA PRO A 59 0.32 -3.65 -12.08
C PRO A 59 1.08 -2.35 -12.37
N ILE A 60 0.95 -1.29 -11.55
CA ILE A 60 1.50 0.04 -11.85
C ILE A 60 3.03 0.00 -11.73
N GLY A 61 3.57 -0.50 -10.61
CA GLY A 61 5.02 -0.65 -10.43
C GLY A 61 5.63 -1.55 -11.51
N ALA A 62 4.96 -2.67 -11.81
CA ALA A 62 5.38 -3.58 -12.87
C ALA A 62 5.37 -2.92 -14.26
N GLY A 63 4.28 -2.23 -14.60
CA GLY A 63 4.13 -1.58 -15.91
C GLY A 63 5.11 -0.43 -16.09
N ALA A 64 5.21 0.46 -15.10
CA ALA A 64 6.13 1.59 -15.12
C ALA A 64 7.59 1.13 -15.21
N GLY A 65 7.96 0.15 -14.39
CA GLY A 65 9.28 -0.47 -14.42
C GLY A 65 9.58 -1.13 -15.77
N ALA A 66 8.61 -1.81 -16.38
CA ALA A 66 8.79 -2.45 -17.67
C ALA A 66 8.98 -1.45 -18.81
N VAL A 67 8.24 -0.34 -18.82
CA VAL A 67 8.41 0.72 -19.82
C VAL A 67 9.81 1.34 -19.71
N VAL A 68 10.20 1.74 -18.49
CA VAL A 68 11.52 2.36 -18.25
C VAL A 68 12.65 1.38 -18.59
N GLY A 69 12.55 0.15 -18.10
CA GLY A 69 13.52 -0.90 -18.36
C GLY A 69 13.62 -1.27 -19.83
N GLY A 70 12.49 -1.30 -20.56
CA GLY A 70 12.46 -1.59 -21.99
C GLY A 70 13.08 -0.49 -22.83
N VAL A 71 12.80 0.78 -22.53
CA VAL A 71 13.43 1.92 -23.21
C VAL A 71 14.93 1.93 -22.93
N ALA A 72 15.35 1.76 -21.68
CA ALA A 72 16.76 1.71 -21.33
C ALA A 72 17.48 0.52 -22.00
N GLY A 73 16.89 -0.67 -21.94
CA GLY A 73 17.42 -1.88 -22.56
C GLY A 73 17.51 -1.79 -24.09
N SER A 74 16.61 -1.04 -24.73
CA SER A 74 16.63 -0.83 -26.19
C SER A 74 17.85 -0.05 -26.69
N THR A 75 18.51 0.71 -25.79
CA THR A 75 19.74 1.45 -26.13
C THR A 75 20.97 0.56 -26.20
N VAL A 76 20.88 -0.69 -25.75
CA VAL A 76 21.97 -1.65 -25.77
C VAL A 76 21.94 -2.44 -27.10
N GLY A 77 22.93 -2.19 -27.95
CA GLY A 77 23.07 -2.85 -29.25
C GLY A 77 22.22 -2.22 -30.37
N GLY A 78 22.20 -2.86 -31.53
CA GLY A 78 21.47 -2.38 -32.71
C GLY A 78 20.67 -3.49 -33.41
N GLY A 79 19.70 -3.10 -34.23
CA GLY A 79 18.87 -4.03 -35.02
C GLY A 79 18.10 -5.02 -34.14
N LYS A 80 18.45 -6.32 -34.23
CA LYS A 80 17.82 -7.35 -33.39
C LYS A 80 18.31 -7.31 -31.93
N GLY A 81 19.53 -6.80 -31.70
CA GLY A 81 20.10 -6.67 -30.35
C GLY A 81 19.32 -5.69 -29.47
N SER A 82 18.86 -4.57 -30.04
CA SER A 82 18.03 -3.60 -29.31
C SER A 82 16.64 -4.15 -28.97
N VAL A 83 16.05 -5.00 -29.83
CA VAL A 83 14.76 -5.66 -29.54
C VAL A 83 14.90 -6.64 -28.37
N VAL A 84 15.95 -7.46 -28.38
CA VAL A 84 16.23 -8.38 -27.26
C VAL A 84 16.55 -7.61 -25.99
N GLY A 85 17.38 -6.56 -26.09
CA GLY A 85 17.70 -5.68 -24.96
C GLY A 85 16.47 -5.03 -24.37
N ALA A 86 15.54 -4.55 -25.20
CA ALA A 86 14.27 -3.99 -24.76
C ALA A 86 13.40 -5.01 -24.04
N ALA A 87 13.26 -6.23 -24.58
CA ALA A 87 12.46 -7.28 -23.93
C ALA A 87 13.03 -7.69 -22.57
N VAL A 88 14.35 -7.91 -22.50
CA VAL A 88 15.04 -8.26 -21.24
C VAL A 88 14.93 -7.11 -20.24
N GLY A 89 15.19 -5.88 -20.69
CA GLY A 89 15.08 -4.69 -19.87
C GLY A 89 13.66 -4.49 -19.34
N ALA A 90 12.63 -4.75 -20.14
CA ALA A 90 11.25 -4.63 -19.72
C ALA A 90 10.86 -5.68 -18.66
N VAL A 91 11.31 -6.93 -18.81
CA VAL A 91 11.06 -7.97 -17.80
C VAL A 91 11.76 -7.62 -16.49
N LEU A 92 13.05 -7.29 -16.54
CA LEU A 92 13.82 -6.94 -15.34
C LEU A 92 13.28 -5.68 -14.67
N GLY A 93 12.97 -4.66 -15.47
CA GLY A 93 12.39 -3.41 -15.00
C GLY A 93 11.02 -3.62 -14.36
N GLY A 94 10.16 -4.46 -14.96
CA GLY A 94 8.84 -4.75 -14.39
C GLY A 94 8.89 -5.54 -13.10
N LEU A 95 9.75 -6.56 -13.02
CA LEU A 95 9.95 -7.30 -11.76
C LEU A 95 10.53 -6.39 -10.67
N GLY A 96 11.52 -5.56 -11.01
CA GLY A 96 12.10 -4.59 -10.09
C GLY A 96 11.09 -3.54 -9.61
N GLY A 97 10.26 -3.03 -10.51
CA GLY A 97 9.22 -2.06 -10.19
C GLY A 97 8.11 -2.64 -9.31
N ALA A 98 7.69 -3.88 -9.54
CA ALA A 98 6.72 -4.58 -8.69
C ALA A 98 7.27 -4.82 -7.29
N ALA A 99 8.52 -5.28 -7.18
CA ALA A 99 9.18 -5.51 -5.89
C ALA A 99 9.41 -4.20 -5.13
N ALA A 100 9.74 -3.11 -5.84
CA ALA A 100 9.86 -1.79 -5.26
C ALA A 100 8.50 -1.30 -4.72
N GLU A 101 7.41 -1.45 -5.49
CA GLU A 101 6.07 -1.09 -5.03
C GLU A 101 5.67 -1.85 -3.77
N GLU A 102 5.83 -3.18 -3.77
CA GLU A 102 5.51 -4.01 -2.60
C GLU A 102 6.37 -3.61 -1.38
N GLY A 103 7.66 -3.35 -1.59
CA GLY A 103 8.56 -2.93 -0.51
C GLY A 103 8.22 -1.56 0.07
N LEU A 104 7.89 -0.59 -0.79
CA LEU A 104 7.61 0.80 -0.42
C LEU A 104 6.24 0.97 0.25
N THR A 105 5.28 0.13 -0.10
CA THR A 105 3.91 0.16 0.45
C THR A 105 3.70 -0.78 1.62
N ARG A 106 4.71 -1.63 1.94
CA ARG A 106 4.70 -2.45 3.15
C ARG A 106 4.69 -1.56 4.37
N GLN A 107 3.87 -1.91 5.35
CA GLN A 107 3.73 -1.11 6.56
C GLN A 107 3.58 -1.96 7.81
N LYS A 108 3.93 -1.37 8.95
CA LYS A 108 3.69 -1.97 10.26
C LYS A 108 2.20 -1.92 10.57
N GLY A 109 1.70 -3.01 11.14
CA GLY A 109 0.33 -3.14 11.63
C GLY A 109 0.28 -3.62 13.05
N VAL A 110 -0.92 -3.59 13.61
CA VAL A 110 -1.26 -4.15 14.91
C VAL A 110 -2.42 -5.11 14.73
N GLU A 111 -2.27 -6.33 15.26
CA GLU A 111 -3.36 -7.27 15.46
C GLU A 111 -3.96 -7.02 16.85
N ILE A 112 -5.20 -6.56 16.87
CA ILE A 112 -5.93 -6.16 18.08
C ILE A 112 -6.99 -7.21 18.35
N THR A 113 -6.87 -7.92 19.46
CA THR A 113 -7.93 -8.82 19.95
C THR A 113 -8.80 -8.05 20.93
N VAL A 114 -10.08 -7.96 20.61
CA VAL A 114 -11.08 -7.25 21.39
C VAL A 114 -12.07 -8.25 21.95
N LYS A 115 -12.28 -8.19 23.26
CA LYS A 115 -13.39 -8.84 23.94
C LYS A 115 -14.60 -7.93 23.89
N LEU A 116 -15.57 -8.30 23.07
CA LEU A 116 -16.83 -7.57 22.95
C LEU A 116 -17.65 -7.69 24.24
N ASP A 117 -18.52 -6.72 24.47
CA ASP A 117 -19.47 -6.73 25.59
C ASP A 117 -20.42 -7.93 25.54
N SER A 118 -20.63 -8.51 24.35
CA SER A 118 -21.38 -9.76 24.15
C SER A 118 -20.64 -11.02 24.62
N GLY A 119 -19.37 -10.88 25.03
CA GLY A 119 -18.50 -11.99 25.44
C GLY A 119 -17.70 -12.64 24.30
N ARG A 120 -17.96 -12.26 23.04
CA ARG A 120 -17.21 -12.77 21.87
C ARG A 120 -15.83 -12.11 21.76
N LEU A 121 -14.83 -12.89 21.35
CA LEU A 121 -13.51 -12.39 20.98
C LEU A 121 -13.43 -12.17 19.46
N ILE A 122 -12.90 -11.02 19.05
CA ILE A 122 -12.64 -10.70 17.65
C ILE A 122 -11.22 -10.16 17.53
N ALA A 123 -10.44 -10.71 16.60
CA ALA A 123 -9.13 -10.19 16.23
C ALA A 123 -9.22 -9.43 14.90
N ILE A 124 -8.71 -8.19 14.88
CA ILE A 124 -8.68 -7.33 13.69
C ILE A 124 -7.26 -6.80 13.52
N THR A 125 -6.73 -6.93 12.31
CA THR A 125 -5.43 -6.37 11.93
C THR A 125 -5.63 -5.10 11.14
N GLN A 126 -5.01 -4.01 11.60
CA GLN A 126 -5.00 -2.72 10.90
C GLN A 126 -3.62 -2.06 10.99
N ALA A 127 -3.39 -1.02 10.19
CA ALA A 127 -2.14 -0.26 10.26
C ALA A 127 -1.91 0.28 11.68
N ALA A 128 -0.64 0.46 12.07
CA ALA A 128 -0.29 1.04 13.36
C ALA A 128 -0.44 2.58 13.34
N ASP A 129 -1.60 3.07 12.93
CA ASP A 129 -1.91 4.50 12.82
C ASP A 129 -2.52 5.09 14.10
N GLU A 130 -3.07 4.23 14.95
CA GLU A 130 -3.60 4.53 16.28
C GLU A 130 -2.96 3.59 17.31
N SER A 131 -2.70 4.10 18.51
CA SER A 131 -2.12 3.31 19.60
C SER A 131 -3.23 2.67 20.42
N PHE A 132 -3.13 1.35 20.61
CA PHE A 132 -4.02 0.56 21.45
C PHE A 132 -3.23 -0.11 22.58
N GLN A 133 -3.78 -0.11 23.78
CA GLN A 133 -3.27 -0.77 24.96
C GLN A 133 -4.28 -1.78 25.49
N VAL A 134 -3.78 -2.81 26.18
CA VAL A 134 -4.64 -3.79 26.85
C VAL A 134 -5.46 -3.06 27.92
N GLY A 135 -6.78 -3.29 27.91
CA GLY A 135 -7.72 -2.61 28.78
C GLY A 135 -8.41 -1.41 28.16
N ASP A 136 -7.99 -0.96 26.97
CA ASP A 136 -8.65 0.15 26.28
C ASP A 136 -10.09 -0.19 25.91
N ARG A 137 -10.98 0.76 26.14
CA ARG A 137 -12.37 0.69 25.68
C ARG A 137 -12.40 1.10 24.22
N VAL A 138 -12.87 0.20 23.36
CA VAL A 138 -12.87 0.40 21.92
C VAL A 138 -14.20 0.02 21.31
N ARG A 139 -14.40 0.45 20.07
CA ARG A 139 -15.51 0.05 19.21
C ARG A 139 -15.00 -0.60 17.93
N ILE A 140 -15.67 -1.67 17.54
CA ILE A 140 -15.50 -2.33 16.26
C ILE A 140 -16.57 -1.77 15.32
N LEU A 141 -16.12 -1.18 14.22
CA LEU A 141 -16.99 -0.64 13.16
C LEU A 141 -16.97 -1.60 11.97
N SER A 142 -18.11 -2.19 11.65
CA SER A 142 -18.27 -3.09 10.50
C SER A 142 -19.23 -2.50 9.47
N GLY A 143 -18.81 -2.43 8.20
CA GLY A 143 -19.64 -1.94 7.11
C GLY A 143 -18.88 -1.84 5.79
N GLY A 144 -19.61 -1.91 4.67
CA GLY A 144 -19.03 -1.76 3.33
C GLY A 144 -17.88 -2.75 3.03
N GLY A 145 -17.99 -3.99 3.54
CA GLY A 145 -16.99 -5.04 3.34
C GLY A 145 -15.71 -4.90 4.19
N THR A 146 -15.66 -3.95 5.12
CA THR A 146 -14.48 -3.74 5.98
C THR A 146 -14.87 -3.72 7.46
N THR A 147 -13.90 -4.07 8.31
CA THR A 147 -14.02 -4.02 9.77
C THR A 147 -12.79 -3.31 10.32
N ARG A 148 -12.98 -2.41 11.29
CA ARG A 148 -11.88 -1.65 11.92
C ARG A 148 -12.12 -1.41 13.40
N VAL A 149 -11.04 -1.13 14.13
CA VAL A 149 -11.07 -0.80 15.56
C VAL A 149 -10.74 0.68 15.74
N SER A 150 -11.47 1.36 16.61
CA SER A 150 -11.21 2.75 17.00
C SER A 150 -11.62 2.96 18.46
N HIS A 151 -11.09 4.01 19.11
CA HIS A 151 -11.54 4.45 20.44
C HIS A 151 -13.00 4.97 20.42
#